data_AF-A0A819YFG5-F1
#
_entry.id   AF-A0A819YFG5-F1
#
_cell.length_a   1.000
_cell.length_b   1.000
_cell.length_c   1.000
_cell.angle_alpha   90.00
_cell.angle_beta   90.00
_cell.angle_gamma   90.00
#
_symmetry.space_group_name_H-M   'P 1'
#
loop_
_entity.id
_entity.type
_entity.pdbx_description
1 polymer ?
#
loop_
_entity_poly.entity_id
_entity_poly.type
_entity_poly.pdbx_seq_one_letter_code
_entity_poly.pdbx_strand_id
1 'polypeptide(L)'
;MCLMFNGKSLEDDSKTLSDYNIPPNADLQLIKRDLGEIRADLGSAFADVSNSKAYKELAWNENAPIWRITVPGLCLEGECENRKCVAYNESVIIPIGYRDTFDMLVDANATTSICPMCQTFVEPKTCSFNNCWWQWRGIKQSARGSAPAPCE
;
A
#
# COMPACT_ATOMS: atom_id res chain seq x y z
N MET A 1 1.89 10.63 6.58
CA MET A 1 2.05 12.11 6.71
C MET A 1 0.90 12.73 5.94
N CYS A 2 0.05 13.52 6.57
CA CYS A 2 -1.24 13.94 6.04
C CYS A 2 -1.20 15.40 5.57
N LEU A 3 -1.70 15.67 4.36
CA LEU A 3 -1.85 17.02 3.81
C LEU A 3 -3.26 17.54 4.09
N MET A 4 -3.34 18.72 4.71
CA MET A 4 -4.59 19.28 5.22
C MET A 4 -4.81 20.70 4.69
N PHE A 5 -6.08 21.03 4.44
CA PHE A 5 -6.54 22.39 4.16
C PHE A 5 -7.80 22.71 4.99
N ASN A 6 -7.78 23.79 5.77
CA ASN A 6 -8.90 24.21 6.63
C ASN A 6 -9.50 23.07 7.48
N GLY A 7 -8.63 22.23 8.06
CA GLY A 7 -9.05 21.10 8.88
C GLY A 7 -9.61 19.90 8.12
N LYS A 8 -9.59 19.91 6.78
CA LYS A 8 -9.98 18.78 5.93
C LYS A 8 -8.76 18.06 5.38
N SER A 9 -8.80 16.73 5.42
CA SER A 9 -7.80 15.86 4.79
C SER A 9 -7.96 15.85 3.27
N LEU A 10 -6.84 15.97 2.56
CA LEU A 10 -6.75 15.95 1.10
C LEU A 10 -6.31 14.56 0.58
N GLU A 11 -6.87 13.49 1.15
CA GLU A 11 -6.49 12.09 0.87
C GLU A 11 -7.44 11.37 -0.11
N ASP A 12 -8.41 12.07 -0.71
CA ASP A 12 -9.37 11.46 -1.64
C ASP A 12 -8.86 11.55 -3.09
N ASP A 13 -8.44 10.41 -3.63
CA ASP A 13 -7.86 10.26 -4.98
C ASP A 13 -8.83 10.65 -6.10
N SER A 14 -10.13 10.78 -5.82
CA SER A 14 -11.12 11.21 -6.80
C SER A 14 -11.30 12.72 -6.87
N LYS A 15 -10.66 13.49 -5.98
CA LYS A 15 -10.85 14.94 -5.83
C LYS A 15 -9.63 15.74 -6.24
N THR A 16 -9.89 16.83 -6.94
CA THR A 16 -8.92 17.85 -7.33
C THR A 16 -8.83 18.96 -6.28
N LEU A 17 -7.79 19.81 -6.35
CA LEU A 17 -7.68 21.01 -5.50
C LEU A 17 -8.92 21.93 -5.63
N SER A 18 -9.52 21.97 -6.82
CA SER A 18 -10.74 22.73 -7.09
C SER A 18 -11.96 22.14 -6.35
N ASP A 19 -12.07 20.82 -6.24
CA ASP A 19 -13.15 20.17 -5.48
C ASP A 19 -13.06 20.48 -3.98
N TYR A 20 -11.85 20.74 -3.49
CA TYR A 20 -11.60 21.22 -2.14
C TYR A 20 -11.72 22.75 -1.99
N ASN A 21 -12.02 23.47 -3.07
CA ASN A 21 -12.09 24.93 -3.14
C ASN A 21 -10.80 25.62 -2.64
N ILE A 22 -9.64 25.05 -3.00
CA ILE A 22 -8.34 25.61 -2.62
C ILE A 22 -8.01 26.78 -3.56
N PRO A 23 -7.92 28.03 -3.06
CA PRO A 23 -7.60 29.18 -3.91
C PRO A 23 -6.12 29.17 -4.32
N PRO A 24 -5.76 29.94 -5.37
CA PRO A 24 -4.35 30.19 -5.68
C PRO A 24 -3.61 30.78 -4.47
N ASN A 25 -2.37 30.34 -4.25
CA ASN A 25 -1.51 30.75 -3.12
C ASN A 25 -2.07 30.40 -1.73
N ALA A 26 -2.90 29.36 -1.63
CA ALA A 26 -3.34 28.84 -0.34
C ALA A 26 -2.20 28.18 0.44
N ASP A 27 -2.20 28.39 1.76
CA ASP A 27 -1.30 27.68 2.67
C ASP A 27 -1.88 26.30 3.03
N LEU A 28 -1.07 25.26 2.85
CA LEU A 28 -1.41 23.89 3.20
C LEU A 28 -0.64 23.44 4.42
N GLN A 29 -1.28 22.66 5.29
CA GLN A 29 -0.67 22.13 6.49
C GLN A 29 -0.22 20.69 6.23
N LEU A 30 1.06 20.41 6.46
CA LEU A 30 1.62 19.07 6.37
C LEU A 30 1.84 18.50 7.76
N ILE A 31 0.97 17.58 8.16
CA ILE A 31 0.97 17.01 9.51
C ILE A 31 1.67 15.66 9.48
N LYS A 32 2.76 15.54 10.26
CA LYS A 32 3.34 14.23 10.57
C LYS A 32 2.41 13.52 11.55
N ARG A 33 1.85 12.39 11.13
CA ARG A 33 1.19 11.45 12.04
C ARG A 33 2.28 10.53 12.57
N ASP A 34 2.35 10.41 13.89
CA ASP A 34 3.14 9.35 14.50
C ASP A 34 2.42 8.04 14.23
N LEU A 35 3.12 7.12 13.56
CA LEU A 35 2.70 5.72 13.50
C LEU A 35 2.74 5.24 14.95
N GLY A 36 1.62 4.76 15.48
CA GLY A 36 1.54 4.28 16.87
C GLY A 36 2.56 3.18 17.17
N GLU A 37 2.62 2.72 18.42
CA GLU A 37 3.55 1.66 18.82
C GLU A 37 3.36 0.39 17.96
N ILE A 38 4.39 0.04 17.19
CA ILE A 38 4.43 -1.20 16.42
C ILE A 38 4.48 -2.35 17.43
N ARG A 39 3.43 -3.18 17.44
CA ARG A 39 3.37 -4.40 18.23
C ARG A 39 4.35 -5.43 17.68
N ALA A 40 5.51 -5.53 18.32
CA ALA A 40 6.63 -6.39 17.89
C ALA A 40 6.32 -7.90 17.89
N ASP A 41 5.18 -8.32 18.45
CA ASP A 41 4.69 -9.70 18.51
C ASP A 41 3.82 -10.11 17.31
N LEU A 42 3.42 -9.16 16.45
CA LEU A 42 2.67 -9.42 15.22
C LEU A 42 3.55 -9.08 14.02
N GLY A 43 4.01 -10.09 13.28
CA GLY A 43 4.73 -9.92 12.03
C GLY A 43 4.21 -10.89 10.98
N SER A 44 4.19 -10.47 9.72
CA SER A 44 3.92 -11.35 8.57
C SER A 44 5.16 -11.43 7.67
N ALA A 45 5.26 -12.52 6.91
CA ALA A 45 6.30 -12.67 5.91
C ALA A 45 6.00 -11.73 4.75
N PHE A 46 6.83 -10.70 4.58
CA PHE A 46 6.67 -9.68 3.55
C PHE A 46 7.99 -9.43 2.83
N ALA A 47 7.92 -8.83 1.64
CA ALA A 47 9.10 -8.41 0.89
C ALA A 47 10.02 -7.49 1.72
N ASP A 48 11.34 -7.72 1.64
CA ASP A 48 12.33 -6.83 2.28
C ASP A 48 12.47 -5.54 1.46
N VAL A 49 11.63 -4.54 1.78
CA VAL A 49 11.62 -3.23 1.12
C VAL A 49 12.91 -2.44 1.39
N SER A 50 13.68 -2.79 2.43
CA SER A 50 14.96 -2.13 2.73
C SER A 50 16.05 -2.51 1.74
N ASN A 51 15.89 -3.61 1.02
CA ASN A 51 16.82 -4.00 -0.02
C ASN A 51 16.56 -3.20 -1.30
N SER A 52 17.23 -2.05 -1.45
CA SER A 52 17.12 -1.18 -2.63
C SER A 52 17.54 -1.83 -3.95
N LYS A 53 18.14 -3.02 -3.93
CA LYS A 53 18.45 -3.80 -5.14
C LYS A 53 17.39 -4.84 -5.47
N ALA A 54 16.44 -5.09 -4.58
CA ALA A 54 15.39 -6.10 -4.75
C ALA A 54 14.18 -5.58 -5.52
N TYR A 55 13.93 -4.26 -5.53
CA TYR A 55 12.84 -3.71 -6.32
C TYR A 55 13.16 -3.79 -7.81
N LYS A 56 12.12 -3.98 -8.61
CA LYS A 56 12.21 -4.08 -10.07
C LYS A 56 11.28 -3.03 -10.66
N GLU A 57 11.77 -2.29 -11.62
CA GLU A 57 10.92 -1.49 -12.49
C GLU A 57 10.33 -2.39 -13.56
N LEU A 58 9.00 -2.41 -13.66
CA LEU A 58 8.28 -3.21 -14.62
C LEU A 58 7.66 -2.30 -15.67
N ALA A 59 7.85 -2.64 -16.94
CA ALA A 59 7.17 -1.96 -18.03
C ALA A 59 5.69 -2.34 -18.07
N TRP A 60 4.86 -1.41 -18.55
CA TRP A 60 3.44 -1.66 -18.78
C TRP A 60 3.23 -2.78 -19.80
N ASN A 61 2.24 -3.63 -19.54
CA ASN A 61 1.85 -4.70 -20.43
C ASN A 61 0.35 -4.59 -20.73
N GLU A 62 0.02 -4.29 -21.99
CA GLU A 62 -1.37 -4.16 -22.46
C GLU A 62 -2.13 -5.49 -22.44
N ASN A 63 -1.42 -6.62 -22.41
CA ASN A 63 -1.98 -7.96 -22.34
C ASN A 63 -1.91 -8.56 -20.93
N ALA A 64 -1.77 -7.72 -19.90
CA ALA A 64 -1.79 -8.20 -18.52
C ALA A 64 -3.15 -8.84 -18.17
N PRO A 65 -3.17 -9.92 -17.37
CA PRO A 65 -4.41 -10.51 -16.90
C PRO A 65 -5.29 -9.51 -16.14
N ILE A 66 -6.61 -9.68 -16.23
CA ILE A 66 -7.61 -8.75 -15.65
C ILE A 66 -7.56 -8.63 -14.12
N TRP A 67 -6.84 -9.51 -13.41
CA TRP A 67 -6.60 -9.43 -11.97
C TRP A 67 -5.29 -8.72 -11.60
N ARG A 68 -4.57 -8.17 -12.59
CA ARG A 68 -3.36 -7.37 -12.42
C ARG A 68 -3.60 -5.91 -12.81
N ILE A 69 -4.61 -5.29 -12.20
CA ILE A 69 -4.97 -3.89 -12.43
C ILE A 69 -4.19 -3.02 -11.43
N THR A 70 -3.51 -2.01 -11.93
CA THR A 70 -2.81 -1.00 -11.12
C THR A 70 -3.54 0.33 -11.19
N VAL A 71 -3.43 1.10 -10.11
CA VAL A 71 -3.83 2.51 -10.03
C VAL A 71 -2.62 3.32 -9.59
N PRO A 72 -2.60 4.64 -9.77
CA PRO A 72 -1.58 5.47 -9.16
C PRO A 72 -1.58 5.33 -7.62
N GLY A 73 -0.41 5.32 -6.99
CA GLY A 73 -0.24 5.09 -5.56
C GLY A 73 0.26 3.68 -5.22
N LEU A 74 -0.15 3.18 -4.05
CA LEU A 74 0.20 1.86 -3.53
C LEU A 74 -0.65 0.78 -4.19
N CYS A 75 0.00 -0.32 -4.57
CA CYS A 75 -0.65 -1.56 -4.95
C CYS A 75 -0.09 -2.71 -4.09
N LEU A 76 -0.95 -3.53 -3.49
CA LEU A 76 -0.50 -4.74 -2.81
C LEU A 76 -0.51 -5.91 -3.79
N GLU A 77 0.37 -6.88 -3.58
CA GLU A 77 0.41 -8.09 -4.38
C GLU A 77 0.40 -9.32 -3.48
N GLY A 78 -0.46 -10.27 -3.85
CA GLY A 78 -0.63 -11.53 -3.14
C GLY A 78 -1.27 -12.57 -4.04
N GLU A 79 -1.56 -13.73 -3.50
CA GLU A 79 -2.11 -14.87 -4.24
C GLU A 79 -3.57 -15.09 -3.88
N CYS A 80 -4.45 -15.24 -4.86
CA CYS A 80 -5.85 -15.51 -4.58
C CYS A 80 -6.09 -16.99 -4.30
N GLU A 81 -6.55 -17.31 -3.09
CA GLU A 81 -6.80 -18.70 -2.66
C GLU A 81 -8.25 -19.16 -2.90
N ASN A 82 -9.12 -18.28 -3.41
CA ASN A 82 -10.51 -18.62 -3.68
C ASN A 82 -10.63 -19.51 -4.92
N ARG A 83 -10.87 -20.80 -4.73
CA ARG A 83 -11.02 -21.82 -5.79
C ARG A 83 -12.08 -21.51 -6.85
N LYS A 84 -13.03 -20.61 -6.58
CA LYS A 84 -14.08 -20.20 -7.53
C LYS A 84 -13.69 -18.95 -8.33
N CYS A 85 -12.57 -18.31 -7.99
CA CYS A 85 -12.09 -17.11 -8.64
C CYS A 85 -11.37 -17.45 -9.94
N VAL A 86 -11.51 -16.60 -10.96
CA VAL A 86 -10.72 -16.71 -12.21
C VAL A 86 -9.21 -16.52 -11.97
N ALA A 87 -8.84 -15.85 -10.88
CA ALA A 87 -7.46 -15.63 -10.46
C ALA A 87 -6.98 -16.65 -9.41
N TYR A 88 -7.65 -17.80 -9.25
CA TYR A 88 -7.25 -18.81 -8.27
C TYR A 88 -5.80 -19.27 -8.51
N ASN A 89 -4.97 -19.26 -7.45
CA ASN A 89 -3.53 -19.52 -7.47
C ASN A 89 -2.71 -18.55 -8.35
N GLU A 90 -3.29 -17.43 -8.76
CA GLU A 90 -2.59 -16.40 -9.51
C GLU A 90 -2.19 -15.24 -8.60
N SER A 91 -1.10 -14.57 -8.98
CA SER A 91 -0.67 -13.33 -8.32
C SER A 91 -1.55 -12.16 -8.80
N VAL A 92 -2.33 -11.62 -7.86
CA VAL A 92 -3.24 -10.49 -8.10
C VAL A 92 -2.61 -9.19 -7.63
N ILE A 93 -2.92 -8.10 -8.34
CA ILE A 93 -2.59 -6.74 -7.91
C ILE A 93 -3.85 -6.14 -7.28
N ILE A 94 -3.70 -5.61 -6.08
CA ILE A 94 -4.76 -5.02 -5.27
C ILE A 94 -4.53 -3.50 -5.26
N PRO A 95 -5.33 -2.73 -6.03
CA PRO A 95 -5.14 -1.29 -6.17
C PRO A 95 -5.61 -0.55 -4.90
N ILE A 96 -4.68 -0.18 -4.02
CA ILE A 96 -5.01 0.58 -2.80
C ILE A 96 -5.22 2.06 -3.13
N GLY A 97 -4.38 2.63 -4.00
CA GLY A 97 -4.40 4.06 -4.35
C GLY A 97 -3.41 4.88 -3.53
N TYR A 98 -3.55 6.21 -3.55
CA TYR A 98 -2.74 7.06 -2.69
C TYR A 98 -3.21 6.94 -1.24
N ARG A 99 -2.24 6.88 -0.33
CA ARG A 99 -2.46 6.87 1.12
C ARG A 99 -1.39 7.73 1.76
N ASP A 100 -1.75 8.40 2.84
CA ASP A 100 -0.80 9.17 3.65
C ASP A 100 0.14 8.25 4.44
N THR A 101 -0.41 7.14 4.94
CA THR A 101 0.25 5.99 5.56
C THR A 101 -0.60 4.74 5.30
N PHE A 102 0.05 3.60 5.15
CA PHE A 102 -0.60 2.29 5.10
C PHE A 102 0.25 1.33 5.93
N ASP A 103 -0.29 0.87 7.05
CA ASP A 103 0.33 -0.13 7.90
C ASP A 103 -0.08 -1.52 7.42
N MET A 104 0.88 -2.29 6.92
CA MET A 104 0.62 -3.62 6.38
C MET A 104 -0.04 -4.59 7.37
N LEU A 105 0.18 -4.44 8.68
CA LEU A 105 -0.34 -5.36 9.69
C LEU A 105 -1.74 -4.96 10.17
N VAL A 106 -2.06 -3.67 10.13
CA VAL A 106 -3.32 -3.12 10.63
C VAL A 106 -4.31 -2.89 9.48
N ASP A 107 -3.81 -2.29 8.41
CA ASP A 107 -4.64 -1.81 7.31
C ASP A 107 -4.87 -2.89 6.26
N ALA A 108 -4.02 -3.91 6.11
CA ALA A 108 -4.26 -5.02 5.18
C ALA A 108 -5.21 -6.05 5.81
N ASN A 109 -6.51 -5.89 5.55
CA ASN A 109 -7.56 -6.71 6.13
C ASN A 109 -8.62 -7.08 5.08
N ALA A 110 -9.68 -7.77 5.52
CA ALA A 110 -10.73 -8.28 4.65
C ALA A 110 -11.55 -7.21 3.88
N THR A 111 -11.29 -5.92 4.11
CA THR A 111 -11.97 -4.82 3.40
C THR A 111 -11.06 -4.05 2.44
N THR A 112 -9.74 -4.14 2.61
CA THR A 112 -8.74 -3.35 1.88
C THR A 112 -7.86 -4.22 1.00
N SER A 113 -7.40 -5.36 1.52
CA SER A 113 -6.52 -6.31 0.82
C SER A 113 -7.36 -7.41 0.18
N ILE A 114 -8.14 -7.05 -0.83
CA ILE A 114 -9.12 -7.93 -1.46
C ILE A 114 -8.77 -8.20 -2.91
N CYS A 115 -8.99 -9.45 -3.34
CA CYS A 115 -8.83 -9.80 -4.74
C CYS A 115 -9.77 -8.95 -5.62
N PRO A 116 -9.29 -8.29 -6.68
CA PRO A 116 -10.13 -7.46 -7.54
C PRO A 116 -11.26 -8.26 -8.21
N MET A 117 -11.07 -9.57 -8.40
CA MET A 117 -12.02 -10.43 -9.11
C MET A 117 -13.11 -11.01 -8.21
N CYS A 118 -12.75 -11.47 -7.01
CA CYS A 118 -13.69 -12.20 -6.14
C CYS A 118 -13.93 -11.52 -4.79
N GLN A 119 -13.29 -10.37 -4.53
CA GLN A 119 -13.46 -9.56 -3.32
C GLN A 119 -13.18 -10.32 -2.01
N THR A 120 -12.44 -11.43 -2.09
CA THR A 120 -11.99 -12.21 -0.93
C THR A 120 -10.65 -11.67 -0.46
N PHE A 121 -10.41 -11.70 0.85
CA PHE A 121 -9.12 -11.32 1.43
C PHE A 121 -7.96 -12.07 0.76
N VAL A 122 -6.88 -11.34 0.53
CA VAL A 122 -5.61 -11.84 0.00
C VAL A 122 -4.52 -11.35 0.93
N GLU A 123 -3.72 -12.28 1.46
CA GLU A 123 -2.56 -11.93 2.27
C GLU A 123 -1.48 -11.29 1.36
N PRO A 124 -1.08 -10.03 1.63
CA PRO A 124 -0.03 -9.39 0.86
C PRO A 124 1.32 -10.05 1.09
N LYS A 125 2.01 -10.39 0.00
CA LYS A 125 3.38 -10.91 0.02
C LYS A 125 4.40 -9.82 -0.37
N THR A 126 3.96 -8.86 -1.18
CA THR A 126 4.78 -7.71 -1.62
C THR A 126 3.90 -6.53 -1.99
N CYS A 127 4.50 -5.44 -2.43
CA CYS A 127 3.81 -4.25 -2.92
C CYS A 127 4.55 -3.64 -4.11
N SER A 128 3.82 -2.83 -4.87
CA SER A 128 4.32 -2.00 -5.95
C SER A 128 3.82 -0.57 -5.81
N PHE A 129 4.58 0.37 -6.35
CA PHE A 129 4.28 1.79 -6.35
C PHE A 129 4.20 2.26 -7.80
N ASN A 130 3.10 2.91 -8.16
CA ASN A 130 2.82 3.30 -9.54
C ASN A 130 2.51 4.79 -9.62
N ASN A 131 3.17 5.52 -10.52
CA ASN A 131 2.94 6.97 -10.75
C ASN A 131 2.82 7.79 -9.45
N CYS A 132 3.66 7.50 -8.47
CA CYS A 132 3.65 8.15 -7.17
C CYS A 132 5.05 8.28 -6.57
N TRP A 133 5.20 9.21 -5.64
CA TRP A 133 6.32 9.20 -4.71
C TRP A 133 5.94 8.42 -3.47
N TRP A 134 6.91 7.71 -2.91
CA TRP A 134 6.70 6.83 -1.78
C TRP A 134 7.89 6.90 -0.82
N GLN A 135 7.60 6.57 0.43
CA GLN A 135 8.58 6.32 1.47
C GLN A 135 8.03 5.19 2.33
N TRP A 136 8.92 4.38 2.89
CA TRP A 136 8.56 3.31 3.80
C TRP A 136 9.33 3.47 5.12
N ARG A 137 8.79 2.85 6.16
CA ARG A 137 9.44 2.64 7.46
C ARG A 137 9.05 1.24 7.91
N GLY A 138 9.98 0.50 8.48
CA GLY A 138 9.72 -0.87 8.89
C GLY A 138 10.63 -1.31 10.02
N ILE A 139 10.16 -2.31 10.76
CA ILE A 139 10.94 -3.08 11.71
C ILE A 139 10.97 -4.50 11.13
N LYS A 140 12.15 -5.09 10.99
CA LYS A 140 12.29 -6.47 10.49
C LYS A 140 12.92 -7.38 11.52
N GLN A 141 12.50 -8.63 11.48
CA GLN A 141 13.13 -9.72 12.21
C GLN A 141 14.01 -10.51 11.23
N SER A 142 15.33 -10.46 11.40
CA SER A 142 16.28 -11.08 10.47
C SER A 142 16.32 -12.60 10.57
N ALA A 143 16.04 -13.16 11.75
CA ALA A 143 15.98 -14.60 11.97
C ALA A 143 14.87 -14.96 12.95
N ARG A 144 14.31 -16.16 12.81
CA ARG A 144 13.27 -16.66 13.71
C ARG A 144 13.76 -16.62 15.16
N GLY A 145 13.09 -15.84 16.01
CA GLY A 145 13.45 -15.68 17.43
C GLY A 145 14.45 -14.57 17.73
N SER A 146 14.98 -13.85 16.74
CA SER A 146 15.75 -12.62 16.99
C SER A 146 14.84 -11.47 17.41
N ALA A 147 15.35 -10.47 18.13
CA ALA A 147 14.57 -9.25 18.36
C ALA A 147 14.31 -8.54 17.01
N PRO A 148 13.10 -8.04 16.74
CA PRO A 148 12.84 -7.14 15.62
C PRO A 148 13.65 -5.85 15.77
N ALA A 149 14.24 -5.36 14.68
CA ALA A 149 15.01 -4.12 14.66
C ALA A 149 14.54 -3.19 13.53
N PRO A 150 14.61 -1.86 13.69
CA PRO A 150 14.33 -0.91 12.62
C PRO A 150 15.19 -1.22 11.40
N CYS A 151 14.60 -1.16 10.21
CA CYS A 151 15.36 -1.26 8.98
C CYS A 151 16.09 0.07 8.73
N GLU A 152 17.41 0.01 8.48
CA GLU A 152 18.25 1.15 8.08
C GLU A 152 17.98 1.58 6.62
#